data_AF-A0A522R345-F1
#
_entry.id   AF-A0A522R345-F1
#
_cell.length_a   1.000
_cell.length_b   1.000
_cell.length_c   1.000
_cell.angle_alpha   90.00
_cell.angle_beta   90.00
_cell.angle_gamma   90.00
#
_symmetry.space_group_name_H-M   'P 1'
#
loop_
_entity.id
_entity.type
_entity.pdbx_description
1 polymer ?
#
loop_
_entity_poly.entity_id
_entity_poly.type
_entity_poly.pdbx_seq_one_letter_code
_entity_poly.pdbx_strand_id
1 'polypeptide(L)' 'MSVAKVIEICSESPSSFEDAIEAGIQQAHKTLKHVRGAWVQGQKVEVKDGKII' A
#
# COMPACT_ATOMS: atom_id res chain seq x y z
N MET A 1 -27.48 -9.39 1.99
CA MET A 1 -26.86 -8.08 1.67
C MET A 1 -25.36 -8.21 1.82
N SER A 2 -24.57 -7.89 0.79
CA SER A 2 -23.11 -7.81 0.89
C SER A 2 -22.72 -6.39 1.28
N VAL A 3 -22.19 -6.21 2.48
CA VAL A 3 -21.58 -4.94 2.93
C VAL A 3 -20.09 -5.03 2.66
N ALA A 4 -19.56 -4.08 1.90
CA ALA A 4 -18.12 -3.96 1.65
C ALA A 4 -17.54 -2.87 2.55
N LYS A 5 -16.34 -3.13 3.10
CA LYS A 5 -15.55 -2.15 3.85
C LYS A 5 -14.41 -1.69 2.95
N VAL A 6 -14.34 -0.39 2.72
CA VAL A 6 -13.21 0.25 2.02
C VAL A 6 -12.37 0.98 3.06
N ILE A 7 -11.06 0.79 3.00
CA ILE A 7 -10.09 1.53 3.81
C ILE A 7 -8.94 1.99 2.92
N GLU A 8 -8.31 3.08 3.31
CA GLU A 8 -7.10 3.60 2.68
C GLU A 8 -5.90 3.22 3.54
N ILE A 9 -4.83 2.76 2.90
CA ILE A 9 -3.55 2.43 3.54
C ILE A 9 -2.42 3.12 2.76
N CYS A 10 -1.50 3.73 3.50
CA CYS A 10 -0.26 4.27 2.93
C CYS A 10 0.89 3.39 3.40
N SER A 11 1.74 2.99 2.45
CA SER A 11 2.92 2.18 2.70
C SER A 11 4.08 2.78 1.93
N GLU A 12 5.24 2.79 2.55
CA GLU A 12 6.49 3.26 1.97
C GLU A 12 7.51 2.13 2.04
N SER A 13 8.39 2.04 1.04
CA SER A 13 9.53 1.14 1.06
C SER A 13 10.75 1.84 0.46
N PRO A 14 11.94 1.69 1.08
CA PRO A 14 13.20 2.18 0.53
C PRO A 14 13.68 1.37 -0.69
N SER A 15 13.07 0.21 -0.95
CA SER A 15 13.51 -0.71 -2.01
C SER A 15 12.86 -0.38 -3.34
N SER A 16 11.53 -0.44 -3.39
CA SER A 16 10.76 -0.24 -4.61
C SER A 16 9.29 0.03 -4.31
N PHE A 17 8.57 0.54 -5.32
CA PHE A 17 7.13 0.72 -5.22
C PHE A 17 6.36 -0.60 -5.08
N GLU A 18 6.83 -1.67 -5.72
CA GLU A 18 6.19 -2.99 -5.64
C GLU A 18 6.34 -3.59 -4.24
N ASP A 19 7.51 -3.44 -3.62
CA ASP A 19 7.76 -3.84 -2.23
C ASP A 19 6.89 -3.04 -1.25
N ALA A 20 6.70 -1.74 -1.49
CA ALA A 20 5.79 -0.90 -0.69
C ALA A 20 4.34 -1.42 -0.75
N ILE A 21 3.85 -1.80 -1.93
CA ILE A 21 2.50 -2.38 -2.08
C ILE A 21 2.40 -3.70 -1.35
N GLU A 22 3.34 -4.61 -1.56
CA GLU A 22 3.32 -5.93 -0.95
C GLU A 22 3.33 -5.83 0.58
N ALA A 23 4.23 -5.01 1.15
CA ALA A 23 4.30 -4.75 2.58
C ALA A 23 2.99 -4.16 3.13
N GLY A 24 2.38 -3.22 2.41
CA GLY A 24 1.10 -2.61 2.78
C GLY A 24 -0.04 -3.64 2.82
N ILE A 25 -0.13 -4.49 1.79
CA ILE A 25 -1.14 -5.56 1.72
C ILE A 25 -0.90 -6.59 2.83
N GLN A 26 0.34 -7.03 3.05
CA GLN A 26 0.68 -7.97 4.11
C GLN A 26 0.30 -7.43 5.48
N GLN A 27 0.60 -6.17 5.76
CA GLN A 27 0.25 -5.52 7.03
C GLN A 27 -1.27 -5.41 7.20
N ALA A 28 -2.00 -5.04 6.15
CA ALA A 28 -3.46 -5.04 6.15
C ALA A 28 -4.03 -6.44 6.42
N HIS A 29 -3.42 -7.48 5.84
CA HIS A 29 -3.90 -8.86 5.97
C HIS A 29 -3.73 -9.43 7.39
N LYS A 30 -2.83 -8.88 8.21
CA LYS A 30 -2.68 -9.26 9.63
C LYS A 30 -3.93 -8.95 10.45
N THR A 31 -4.68 -7.91 10.07
CA THR A 31 -5.84 -7.44 10.86
C THR A 31 -7.16 -7.60 10.11
N LEU A 32 -7.13 -7.60 8.78
CA LEU A 32 -8.31 -7.67 7.92
C LEU A 32 -8.42 -9.04 7.26
N LYS A 33 -9.63 -9.59 7.29
CA LYS A 33 -9.98 -10.85 6.64
C LYS A 33 -10.72 -10.55 5.34
N HIS A 34 -10.55 -11.42 4.34
CA HIS A 34 -11.20 -11.32 3.03
C HIS A 34 -10.85 -10.06 2.24
N VAL A 35 -9.59 -9.61 2.29
CA VAL A 35 -9.07 -8.60 1.35
C VAL A 35 -9.09 -9.20 -0.06
N ARG A 36 -9.83 -8.59 -1.00
CA ARG A 36 -10.03 -9.15 -2.37
C ARG A 36 -9.40 -8.31 -3.49
N GLY A 37 -9.01 -7.09 -3.19
CA GLY A 37 -8.41 -6.18 -4.16
C GLY A 37 -7.96 -4.90 -3.47
N ALA A 38 -6.96 -4.26 -4.07
CA ALA A 38 -6.46 -2.95 -3.69
C ALA A 38 -6.47 -2.08 -4.94
N TRP A 39 -6.83 -0.81 -4.78
CA TRP A 39 -6.73 0.18 -5.84
C TRP A 39 -5.68 1.21 -5.45
N VAL A 40 -4.69 1.43 -6.32
CA VAL A 40 -3.69 2.48 -6.15
C VAL A 40 -4.22 3.75 -6.83
N GLN A 41 -4.56 4.76 -6.02
CA GLN A 41 -5.00 6.07 -6.53
C GLN A 41 -3.83 6.99 -6.92
N GLY A 42 -2.65 6.82 -6.33
CA GLY A 42 -1.51 7.66 -6.61
C GLY A 42 -0.20 7.07 -6.09
N GLN A 43 0.89 7.46 -6.73
CA GLN A 43 2.25 7.13 -6.31
C GLN A 43 2.93 8.42 -5.88
N LYS A 44 3.47 8.44 -4.65
CA LYS A 44 4.34 9.51 -4.18
C LYS A 44 5.75 8.96 -4.10
N VAL A 45 6.71 9.72 -4.60
CA VAL A 45 8.13 9.39 -4.54
C VAL A 45 8.83 10.49 -3.75
N GLU A 46 9.60 10.13 -2.74
CA GLU A 46 10.43 11.10 -2.03
C GLU A 46 11.80 11.17 -2.69
N VAL A 47 12.28 12.40 -2.90
CA VAL A 47 13.56 12.67 -3.56
C VAL A 47 14.41 13.50 -2.62
N LYS A 48 15.61 13.02 -2.32
CA LYS A 48 16.60 13.70 -1.49
C LYS A 48 17.93 13.76 -2.21
N ASP A 49 18.51 14.96 -2.30
CA ASP A 49 19.78 15.23 -2.97
C ASP A 49 19.83 14.69 -4.42
N GLY A 50 18.70 14.77 -5.13
CA GLY A 50 18.55 14.28 -6.50
C GLY A 50 18.42 12.76 -6.65
N LYS A 51 18.31 12.01 -5.54
CA LYS A 51 18.11 10.56 -5.53
C LYS A 51 16.74 10.23 -4.94
N ILE A 52 16.10 9.21 -5.49
CA ILE A 52 14.91 8.61 -4.91
C ILE A 52 15.32 7.91 -3.62
N ILE A 53 14.57 8.14 -2.54
CA ILE A 53 14.76 7.52 -1.21
C ILE A 53 13.50 6.83 -0.72
#